data_AF-A0A6P4BQH4-F1
#
_entry.id   AF-A0A6P4BQH4-F1
#
_cell.length_a   1.000
_cell.length_b   1.000
_cell.length_c   1.000
_cell.angle_alpha   90.00
_cell.angle_beta   90.00
_cell.angle_gamma   90.00
#
_symmetry.space_group_name_H-M   'P 1'
#
loop_
_entity.id
_entity.type
_entity.pdbx_description
1 polymer ?
#
loop_
_entity_poly.entity_id
_entity_poly.type
_entity_poly.pdbx_seq_one_letter_code
_entity_poly.pdbx_strand_id
1 'polypeptide(L)'
;MSMSMSMSSPEVLLKNRFMSFLIWQSIPSTLIFLLFKPFLSSSSSFWPLFTSSLSFLTFHFSLLLFSSTLSLIASPHPRRPAPPLQLAARLLRFLFIPSDSATPDSAHFRARAKVSLSFVLFAAASAASGLAAAVSLCGLQAIGEGFWVIGRVGLRGFFVGLLFGLHYVLKRRWVLEFPIIQRPPYFSFKMGVPSAGRRALKLSIVASVFSAILLELLPHPFKYIISLQRYFTEQIVFSIATFAIFFCWELTHHLHRVGFCNMLLMYMLTVSSYL
;
A
#
# COMPACT_ATOMS: atom_id res chain seq x y z
N MET A 1 -20.35 -0.14 46.10
CA MET A 1 -20.64 0.33 44.75
C MET A 1 -19.41 0.04 43.88
N SER A 2 -19.32 -1.20 43.38
CA SER A 2 -18.18 -1.66 42.59
C SER A 2 -18.32 -1.17 41.15
N MET A 3 -17.48 -0.22 40.75
CA MET A 3 -17.31 0.13 39.34
C MET A 3 -16.73 -1.08 38.60
N SER A 4 -17.57 -1.82 37.90
CA SER A 4 -17.13 -2.76 36.87
C SER A 4 -16.57 -1.93 35.71
N MET A 5 -15.24 -1.77 35.67
CA MET A 5 -14.57 -1.36 34.44
C MET A 5 -14.90 -2.42 33.39
N SER A 6 -15.74 -2.08 32.42
CA SER A 6 -15.98 -2.94 31.26
C SER A 6 -14.66 -3.01 30.48
N MET A 7 -13.93 -4.11 30.67
CA MET A 7 -12.79 -4.43 29.81
C MET A 7 -13.35 -4.63 28.40
N SER A 8 -13.20 -3.61 27.55
CA SER A 8 -13.46 -3.75 26.13
C SER A 8 -12.56 -4.88 25.60
N SER A 9 -13.16 -5.89 24.98
CA SER A 9 -12.43 -7.00 24.37
C SER A 9 -11.27 -6.48 23.51
N PRO A 10 -10.08 -7.13 23.53
CA PRO A 10 -8.92 -6.72 22.74
C PRO A 10 -9.24 -6.54 21.24
N GLU A 11 -10.22 -7.29 20.72
CA GLU A 11 -10.71 -7.17 19.34
C GLU A 11 -11.39 -5.81 19.09
N VAL A 12 -12.19 -5.33 20.03
CA VAL A 12 -12.87 -4.03 19.95
C VAL A 12 -11.85 -2.90 20.00
N LEU A 13 -10.82 -3.02 20.85
CA LEU A 13 -9.73 -2.05 20.94
C LEU A 13 -8.90 -1.99 19.65
N LEU A 14 -8.57 -3.14 19.06
CA LEU A 14 -7.87 -3.24 17.78
C LEU A 14 -8.68 -2.58 16.65
N LYS A 15 -9.97 -2.89 16.57
CA LYS A 15 -10.88 -2.31 15.58
C LYS A 15 -10.98 -0.78 15.72
N ASN A 16 -11.22 -0.28 16.93
CA ASN A 16 -11.34 1.15 17.18
C ASN A 16 -10.06 1.92 16.80
N ARG A 17 -8.89 1.34 17.08
CA ARG A 17 -7.60 1.94 16.71
C ARG A 17 -7.33 1.85 15.21
N PHE A 18 -7.69 0.76 14.55
CA PHE A 18 -7.61 0.66 13.09
C PHE A 18 -8.49 1.72 12.41
N MET A 19 -9.70 1.95 12.94
CA MET A 19 -10.57 3.04 12.48
C MET A 19 -9.92 4.41 12.69
N SER A 20 -9.32 4.67 13.86
CA SER A 20 -8.58 5.91 14.08
C SER A 20 -7.41 6.07 13.11
N PHE A 21 -6.66 5.00 12.82
CA PHE A 21 -5.59 5.00 11.83
C PHE A 21 -6.11 5.34 10.43
N LEU A 22 -7.23 4.76 10.01
CA LEU A 22 -7.85 5.06 8.72
C LEU A 22 -8.29 6.53 8.63
N ILE A 23 -8.84 7.09 9.70
CA ILE A 23 -9.20 8.52 9.77
C ILE A 23 -7.94 9.38 9.63
N TRP A 24 -6.88 9.07 10.37
CA TRP A 24 -5.62 9.80 10.26
C TRP A 24 -4.91 9.64 8.92
N GLN A 25 -5.16 8.54 8.21
CA GLN A 25 -4.64 8.29 6.87
C GLN A 25 -5.47 9.01 5.80
N SER A 26 -6.77 9.15 5.97
CA SER A 26 -7.67 9.75 4.97
C SER A 26 -7.49 11.27 4.85
N ILE A 27 -7.18 11.96 5.96
CA ILE A 27 -6.95 13.41 5.99
C ILE A 27 -5.79 13.82 5.05
N PRO A 28 -4.54 13.32 5.22
CA PRO A 28 -3.44 13.70 4.34
C PRO A 28 -3.59 13.16 2.93
N SER A 29 -4.20 11.98 2.73
CA SER A 29 -4.43 11.47 1.37
C SER A 29 -5.44 12.30 0.59
N THR A 30 -6.47 12.83 1.26
CA THR A 30 -7.42 13.77 0.66
C THR A 30 -6.70 15.05 0.25
N LEU A 31 -5.88 15.61 1.13
CA LEU A 31 -5.09 16.80 0.82
C LEU A 31 -4.17 16.58 -0.38
N ILE A 32 -3.44 15.46 -0.41
CA ILE A 32 -2.56 15.10 -1.53
C ILE A 32 -3.38 14.93 -2.81
N PHE A 33 -4.51 14.24 -2.77
CA PHE A 33 -5.37 14.09 -3.94
C PHE A 33 -5.84 15.44 -4.48
N LEU A 34 -6.35 16.32 -3.62
CA LEU A 34 -6.81 17.66 -4.01
C LEU A 34 -5.68 18.54 -4.53
N LEU A 35 -4.46 18.40 -3.98
CA LEU A 35 -3.29 19.14 -4.44
C LEU A 35 -2.80 18.68 -5.81
N PHE A 36 -2.69 17.36 -6.05
CA PHE A 36 -2.06 16.83 -7.26
C PHE A 36 -3.04 16.62 -8.42
N LYS A 37 -4.31 16.30 -8.14
CA LYS A 37 -5.30 16.00 -9.18
C LYS A 37 -5.49 17.13 -10.21
N PRO A 38 -5.52 18.43 -9.83
CA PRO A 38 -5.64 19.53 -10.79
C PRO A 38 -4.45 19.62 -11.74
N PHE A 39 -3.22 19.47 -11.26
CA PHE A 39 -2.01 19.52 -12.10
C PHE A 39 -1.90 18.34 -13.07
N LEU A 40 -2.51 17.20 -12.72
CA LEU A 40 -2.52 15.99 -13.53
C LEU A 40 -3.69 15.95 -14.52
N SER A 41 -4.63 16.91 -14.40
CA SER A 41 -5.87 16.98 -15.17
C SER A 41 -5.74 17.98 -16.30
N SER A 42 -5.43 17.50 -17.51
CA SER A 42 -5.19 18.37 -18.68
C SER A 42 -6.43 18.65 -19.54
N SER A 43 -7.63 18.11 -19.27
CA SER A 43 -8.73 18.24 -20.24
C SER A 43 -10.14 18.33 -19.66
N SER A 44 -10.98 19.08 -20.38
CA SER A 44 -12.40 19.32 -20.14
C SER A 44 -13.22 18.04 -20.33
N SER A 45 -13.40 17.28 -19.26
CA SER A 45 -14.27 16.10 -19.25
C SER A 45 -15.72 16.50 -19.52
N PHE A 46 -16.44 15.72 -20.33
CA PHE A 46 -17.85 15.91 -20.65
C PHE A 46 -18.75 15.81 -19.40
N TRP A 47 -18.29 15.09 -18.37
CA TRP A 47 -18.92 14.96 -17.03
C TRP A 47 -17.85 15.12 -15.94
N PRO A 48 -17.39 16.35 -15.67
CA PRO A 48 -16.24 16.60 -14.81
C PRO A 48 -16.52 16.22 -13.36
N LEU A 49 -17.77 16.37 -12.91
CA LEU A 49 -18.17 16.05 -11.54
C LEU A 49 -18.19 14.54 -11.27
N PHE A 50 -18.82 13.75 -12.14
CA PHE A 50 -18.91 12.29 -11.98
C PHE A 50 -17.53 11.63 -12.07
N THR A 51 -16.72 12.03 -13.05
CA THR A 51 -15.35 11.50 -13.23
C THR A 51 -14.42 11.90 -12.07
N SER A 52 -14.59 13.09 -11.49
CA SER A 52 -13.85 13.52 -10.31
C SER A 52 -14.25 12.75 -9.06
N SER A 53 -15.55 12.57 -8.81
CA SER A 53 -16.06 11.76 -7.69
C SER A 53 -15.62 10.31 -7.79
N LEU A 54 -15.71 9.71 -8.98
CA LEU A 54 -15.25 8.33 -9.20
C LEU A 54 -13.73 8.23 -8.99
N SER A 55 -12.94 9.19 -9.49
CA SER A 55 -11.49 9.25 -9.26
C SER A 55 -11.17 9.34 -7.76
N PHE A 56 -11.90 10.19 -7.03
CA PHE A 56 -11.72 10.35 -5.58
C PHE A 56 -12.01 9.03 -4.83
N LEU A 57 -13.13 8.38 -5.16
CA LEU A 57 -13.52 7.11 -4.54
C LEU A 57 -12.53 5.99 -4.87
N THR A 58 -12.14 5.84 -6.14
CA THR A 58 -11.16 4.83 -6.56
C THR A 58 -9.80 5.06 -5.90
N PHE A 59 -9.36 6.32 -5.76
CA PHE A 59 -8.14 6.66 -5.04
C PHE A 59 -8.20 6.23 -3.57
N HIS A 60 -9.27 6.59 -2.85
CA HIS A 60 -9.42 6.23 -1.44
C HIS A 60 -9.60 4.73 -1.23
N PHE A 61 -10.31 4.05 -2.13
CA PHE A 61 -10.43 2.60 -2.12
C PHE A 61 -9.07 1.93 -2.31
N SER A 62 -8.24 2.44 -3.22
CA SER A 62 -6.88 1.92 -3.44
C SER A 62 -6.01 2.05 -2.17
N LEU A 63 -6.13 3.16 -1.44
CA LEU A 63 -5.41 3.40 -0.20
C LEU A 63 -5.94 2.53 0.94
N LEU A 64 -7.26 2.33 1.02
CA LEU A 64 -7.88 1.42 1.98
C LEU A 64 -7.38 -0.01 1.79
N LEU A 65 -7.31 -0.48 0.55
CA LEU A 65 -6.79 -1.80 0.20
C LEU A 65 -5.31 -1.96 0.61
N PHE A 66 -4.50 -0.94 0.36
CA PHE A 66 -3.09 -0.92 0.81
C PHE A 66 -2.97 -0.89 2.34
N SER A 67 -3.70 0.00 3.02
CA SER A 67 -3.73 0.13 4.48
C SER A 67 -4.18 -1.16 5.18
N SER A 68 -5.16 -1.86 4.62
CA SER A 68 -5.68 -3.11 5.18
C SER A 68 -4.65 -4.23 5.07
N THR A 69 -4.00 -4.37 3.91
CA THR A 69 -2.94 -5.38 3.73
C THR A 69 -1.66 -5.04 4.50
N LEU A 70 -1.35 -3.76 4.70
CA LEU A 70 -0.28 -3.32 5.60
C LEU A 70 -0.52 -3.76 7.04
N SER A 71 -1.76 -3.62 7.55
CA SER A 71 -2.15 -4.08 8.88
C SER A 71 -1.98 -5.60 9.04
N LEU A 72 -2.31 -6.37 7.99
CA LEU A 72 -2.13 -7.83 7.99
C LEU A 72 -0.66 -8.25 8.12
N ILE A 73 0.27 -7.59 7.42
CA ILE A 73 1.69 -7.94 7.48
C ILE A 73 2.40 -7.41 8.72
N ALA A 74 1.88 -6.35 9.32
CA ALA A 74 2.44 -5.75 10.54
C ALA A 74 2.01 -6.48 11.82
N SER A 75 1.06 -7.41 11.74
CA SER A 75 0.71 -8.31 12.84
C SER A 75 1.96 -9.05 13.36
N PRO A 76 2.14 -9.19 14.68
CA PRO A 76 3.33 -9.83 15.24
C PRO A 76 3.32 -11.31 14.86
N HIS A 77 4.28 -11.72 14.04
CA HIS A 77 4.45 -13.10 13.66
C HIS A 77 5.52 -13.74 14.56
N PRO A 78 5.18 -14.67 15.48
CA PRO A 78 6.15 -15.33 16.35
C PRO A 78 7.07 -16.31 15.61
N ARG A 79 6.93 -16.45 14.27
CA ARG A 79 7.58 -17.50 13.48
C ARG A 79 8.24 -16.93 12.22
N ARG A 80 9.44 -17.43 11.91
CA ARG A 80 10.22 -17.07 10.72
C ARG A 80 9.44 -17.44 9.44
N PRO A 81 9.34 -16.55 8.44
CA PRO A 81 8.70 -16.87 7.16
C PRO A 81 9.43 -18.02 6.48
N ALA A 82 8.69 -18.91 5.82
CA ALA A 82 9.28 -19.96 5.00
C ALA A 82 9.94 -19.35 3.75
N PRO A 83 11.05 -19.91 3.26
CA PRO A 83 11.65 -19.48 2.01
C PRO A 83 10.67 -19.70 0.84
N PRO A 84 10.55 -18.75 -0.09
CA PRO A 84 9.48 -18.72 -1.11
C PRO A 84 9.49 -19.95 -2.03
N LEU A 85 10.67 -20.48 -2.36
CA LEU A 85 10.83 -21.68 -3.18
C LEU A 85 10.30 -22.94 -2.48
N GLN A 86 10.46 -23.04 -1.17
CA GLN A 86 9.97 -24.17 -0.38
C GLN A 86 8.45 -24.12 -0.19
N LEU A 87 7.86 -22.92 -0.20
CA LEU A 87 6.43 -22.71 -0.19
C LEU A 87 5.80 -23.13 -1.52
N ALA A 88 6.36 -22.68 -2.64
CA ALA A 88 5.87 -23.04 -3.98
C ALA A 88 5.94 -24.56 -4.21
N ALA A 89 7.08 -25.19 -3.88
CA ALA A 89 7.25 -26.64 -4.04
C ALA A 89 6.28 -27.48 -3.18
N ARG A 90 5.94 -27.01 -1.96
CA ARG A 90 4.99 -27.72 -1.09
C ARG A 90 3.53 -27.40 -1.37
N LEU A 91 3.18 -26.20 -1.82
CA LEU A 91 1.83 -25.88 -2.32
C LEU A 91 1.51 -26.73 -3.55
N LEU A 92 2.49 -26.89 -4.46
CA LEU A 92 2.37 -27.81 -5.60
C LEU A 92 2.09 -29.23 -5.10
N ARG A 93 2.87 -29.73 -4.13
CA ARG A 93 2.64 -31.06 -3.52
C ARG A 93 1.26 -31.18 -2.84
N PHE A 94 0.78 -30.16 -2.15
CA PHE A 94 -0.55 -30.16 -1.52
C PHE A 94 -1.70 -30.16 -2.54
N LEU A 95 -1.49 -29.59 -3.73
CA LEU A 95 -2.49 -29.60 -4.81
C LEU A 95 -2.56 -30.97 -5.50
N PHE A 96 -1.46 -31.73 -5.49
CA PHE A 96 -1.35 -33.04 -6.13
C PHE A 96 -1.47 -34.24 -5.19
N ILE A 97 -1.41 -34.05 -3.87
CA ILE A 97 -1.43 -35.14 -2.87
C ILE A 97 -2.49 -34.81 -1.81
N PRO A 98 -3.58 -35.59 -1.69
CA PRO A 98 -4.49 -35.49 -0.56
C PRO A 98 -3.70 -35.88 0.70
N SER A 99 -3.48 -34.94 1.61
CA SER A 99 -2.69 -35.19 2.82
C SER A 99 -3.62 -35.33 4.02
N ASP A 100 -3.52 -36.47 4.70
CA ASP A 100 -4.22 -36.78 5.94
C ASP A 100 -4.01 -35.69 7.00
N SER A 101 -5.13 -35.22 7.52
CA SER A 101 -5.21 -34.17 8.53
C SER A 101 -4.90 -34.72 9.92
N ALA A 102 -3.78 -34.27 10.52
CA ALA A 102 -3.56 -34.06 11.96
C ALA A 102 -2.17 -34.49 12.48
N THR A 103 -1.08 -34.03 11.85
CA THR A 103 0.26 -34.08 12.47
C THR A 103 0.71 -32.70 12.95
N PRO A 104 1.45 -32.56 14.07
CA PRO A 104 1.92 -31.28 14.59
C PRO A 104 2.76 -30.47 13.58
N ASP A 105 3.48 -31.16 12.69
CA ASP A 105 4.22 -30.55 11.58
C ASP A 105 3.34 -29.76 10.60
N SER A 106 2.10 -30.21 10.40
CA SER A 106 1.12 -29.53 9.54
C SER A 106 0.70 -28.16 10.10
N ALA A 107 0.60 -28.02 11.44
CA ALA A 107 0.24 -26.76 12.08
C ALA A 107 1.39 -25.74 12.00
N HIS A 108 2.64 -26.18 12.16
CA HIS A 108 3.83 -25.35 11.98
C HIS A 108 4.02 -24.91 10.52
N PHE A 109 3.72 -25.80 9.56
CA PHE A 109 3.72 -25.47 8.15
C PHE A 109 2.61 -24.47 7.80
N ARG A 110 1.37 -24.72 8.24
CA ARG A 110 0.21 -23.84 8.02
C ARG A 110 0.45 -22.44 8.55
N ALA A 111 1.05 -22.30 9.74
CA ALA A 111 1.41 -21.00 10.29
C ALA A 111 2.43 -20.26 9.41
N ARG A 112 3.50 -20.94 8.96
CA ARG A 112 4.51 -20.35 8.07
C ARG A 112 3.96 -20.02 6.68
N ALA A 113 3.05 -20.85 6.16
CA ALA A 113 2.37 -20.62 4.90
C ALA A 113 1.44 -19.41 4.97
N LYS A 114 0.71 -19.24 6.08
CA LYS A 114 -0.11 -18.05 6.34
C LYS A 114 0.74 -16.77 6.33
N VAL A 115 1.91 -16.79 6.97
CA VAL A 115 2.84 -15.64 6.95
C VAL A 115 3.30 -15.32 5.53
N SER A 116 3.70 -16.34 4.77
CA SER A 116 4.17 -16.15 3.39
C SER A 116 3.05 -15.66 2.47
N LEU A 117 1.83 -16.19 2.65
CA LEU A 117 0.64 -15.76 1.93
C LEU A 117 0.35 -14.28 2.21
N SER A 118 0.46 -13.82 3.46
CA SER A 118 0.28 -12.40 3.80
C SER A 118 1.24 -11.49 3.03
N PHE A 119 2.50 -11.90 2.84
CA PHE A 119 3.46 -11.12 2.04
C PHE A 119 3.12 -11.10 0.55
N VAL A 120 2.67 -12.24 0.00
CA VAL A 120 2.21 -12.32 -1.40
C VAL A 120 0.96 -11.47 -1.61
N LEU A 121 -0.02 -11.58 -0.70
CA LEU A 121 -1.23 -10.77 -0.72
C LEU A 121 -0.92 -9.28 -0.60
N PHE A 122 0.04 -8.89 0.23
CA PHE A 122 0.48 -7.50 0.32
C PHE A 122 1.11 -7.00 -0.98
N ALA A 123 1.99 -7.78 -1.62
CA ALA A 123 2.58 -7.41 -2.91
C ALA A 123 1.53 -7.33 -4.04
N ALA A 124 0.58 -8.26 -4.06
CA ALA A 124 -0.53 -8.24 -5.01
C ALA A 124 -1.45 -7.02 -4.76
N ALA A 125 -1.74 -6.73 -3.49
CA ALA A 125 -2.54 -5.58 -3.09
C ALA A 125 -1.85 -4.25 -3.37
N SER A 126 -0.52 -4.14 -3.18
CA SER A 126 0.23 -2.94 -3.55
C SER A 126 0.23 -2.72 -5.07
N ALA A 127 0.32 -3.79 -5.86
CA ALA A 127 0.21 -3.72 -7.32
C ALA A 127 -1.20 -3.27 -7.77
N ALA A 128 -2.26 -3.88 -7.21
CA ALA A 128 -3.65 -3.49 -7.49
C ALA A 128 -3.95 -2.06 -7.03
N SER A 129 -3.45 -1.66 -5.86
CA SER A 129 -3.56 -0.30 -5.33
C SER A 129 -2.84 0.70 -6.25
N GLY A 130 -1.62 0.39 -6.70
CA GLY A 130 -0.86 1.23 -7.62
C GLY A 130 -1.56 1.42 -8.97
N LEU A 131 -2.16 0.35 -9.53
CA LEU A 131 -2.99 0.43 -10.73
C LEU A 131 -4.19 1.36 -10.52
N ALA A 132 -4.97 1.11 -9.47
CA ALA A 132 -6.18 1.89 -9.19
C ALA A 132 -5.87 3.36 -8.91
N ALA A 133 -4.80 3.65 -8.17
CA ALA A 133 -4.37 5.01 -7.86
C ALA A 133 -3.82 5.75 -9.09
N ALA A 134 -3.02 5.08 -9.93
CA ALA A 134 -2.51 5.69 -11.16
C ALA A 134 -3.65 6.00 -12.15
N VAL A 135 -4.60 5.08 -12.30
CA VAL A 135 -5.80 5.29 -13.12
C VAL A 135 -6.68 6.40 -12.54
N SER A 136 -6.83 6.48 -11.22
CA SER A 136 -7.65 7.54 -10.62
C SER A 136 -7.02 8.92 -10.72
N LEU A 137 -5.68 9.04 -10.64
CA LEU A 137 -4.99 10.31 -10.78
C LEU A 137 -4.90 10.75 -12.24
N CYS A 138 -4.52 9.86 -13.16
CA CYS A 138 -4.17 10.20 -14.55
C CYS A 138 -5.03 9.53 -15.62
N GLY A 139 -5.66 8.38 -15.35
CA GLY A 139 -6.31 7.54 -16.37
C GLY A 139 -7.79 7.84 -16.62
N LEU A 140 -8.56 8.19 -15.60
CA LEU A 140 -10.03 8.29 -15.68
C LEU A 140 -10.55 9.40 -16.60
N GLN A 141 -9.71 10.35 -16.98
CA GLN A 141 -10.07 11.42 -17.92
C GLN A 141 -9.77 11.06 -19.37
N ALA A 142 -8.95 10.03 -19.61
CA ALA A 142 -8.65 9.51 -20.94
C ALA A 142 -9.73 8.54 -21.46
N ILE A 143 -10.90 8.45 -20.80
CA ILE A 143 -12.05 7.64 -21.27
C ILE A 143 -12.46 8.04 -22.69
N GLY A 144 -12.31 9.31 -23.05
CA GLY A 144 -12.55 9.80 -24.42
C GLY A 144 -11.41 9.53 -25.41
N GLU A 145 -10.17 9.32 -24.96
CA GLU A 145 -8.99 9.09 -25.84
C GLU A 145 -8.76 7.60 -26.17
N GLY A 146 -9.49 6.70 -25.50
CA GLY A 146 -9.52 5.26 -25.81
C GLY A 146 -8.99 4.36 -24.70
N PHE A 147 -9.53 3.14 -24.63
CA PHE A 147 -9.24 2.13 -23.61
C PHE A 147 -7.74 1.83 -23.44
N TRP A 148 -6.98 1.89 -24.53
CA TRP A 148 -5.54 1.62 -24.55
C TRP A 148 -4.73 2.61 -23.70
N VAL A 149 -5.15 3.87 -23.60
CA VAL A 149 -4.48 4.88 -22.76
C VAL A 149 -4.66 4.56 -21.28
N ILE A 150 -5.88 4.17 -20.88
CA ILE A 150 -6.21 3.75 -19.52
C ILE A 150 -5.43 2.48 -19.15
N GLY A 151 -5.43 1.48 -20.04
CA GLY A 151 -4.70 0.23 -19.84
C GLY A 151 -3.20 0.45 -19.65
N ARG A 152 -2.60 1.36 -20.43
CA ARG A 152 -1.17 1.72 -20.32
C ARG A 152 -0.84 2.37 -18.98
N VAL A 153 -1.60 3.40 -18.57
CA VAL A 153 -1.39 4.10 -17.29
C VAL A 153 -1.60 3.13 -16.13
N GLY A 154 -2.63 2.28 -16.21
CA GLY A 154 -2.90 1.24 -15.22
C GLY A 154 -1.78 0.21 -15.13
N LEU A 155 -1.25 -0.26 -16.25
CA LEU A 155 -0.13 -1.20 -16.27
C LEU A 155 1.14 -0.60 -15.66
N ARG A 156 1.46 0.66 -15.98
CA ARG A 156 2.58 1.36 -15.35
C ARG A 156 2.37 1.48 -13.83
N GLY A 157 1.16 1.85 -13.39
CA GLY A 157 0.79 1.88 -11.98
C GLY A 157 0.92 0.52 -11.29
N PHE A 158 0.53 -0.56 -11.97
CA PHE A 158 0.65 -1.93 -11.49
C PHE A 158 2.09 -2.31 -11.18
N PHE A 159 3.02 -2.10 -12.12
CA PHE A 159 4.43 -2.44 -11.91
C PHE A 159 5.08 -1.57 -10.85
N VAL A 160 4.77 -0.27 -10.82
CA VAL A 160 5.26 0.64 -9.76
C VAL A 160 4.78 0.19 -8.38
N GLY A 161 3.51 -0.24 -8.27
CA GLY A 161 2.97 -0.80 -7.03
C GLY A 161 3.60 -2.14 -6.64
N LEU A 162 3.89 -3.00 -7.61
CA LEU A 162 4.59 -4.26 -7.38
C LEU A 162 6.03 -4.02 -6.90
N LEU A 163 6.76 -3.10 -7.55
CA LEU A 163 8.11 -2.71 -7.15
C LEU A 163 8.15 -2.20 -5.71
N PHE A 164 7.20 -1.36 -5.34
CA PHE A 164 7.08 -0.88 -3.96
C PHE A 164 6.80 -2.01 -2.98
N GLY A 165 5.82 -2.88 -3.26
CA GLY A 165 5.47 -4.01 -2.41
C GLY A 165 6.64 -4.95 -2.19
N LEU A 166 7.33 -5.32 -3.27
CA LEU A 166 8.53 -6.16 -3.21
C LEU A 166 9.67 -5.47 -2.46
N HIS A 167 9.95 -4.19 -2.75
CA HIS A 167 10.96 -3.43 -2.01
C HIS A 167 10.65 -3.38 -0.51
N TYR A 168 9.39 -3.18 -0.16
CA TYR A 168 8.91 -3.14 1.22
C TYR A 168 9.10 -4.50 1.93
N VAL A 169 8.75 -5.60 1.24
CA VAL A 169 8.88 -6.98 1.74
C VAL A 169 10.35 -7.45 1.77
N LEU A 170 11.21 -7.00 0.85
CA LEU A 170 12.62 -7.40 0.85
C LEU A 170 13.44 -6.63 1.89
N LYS A 171 13.14 -5.35 2.09
CA LYS A 171 13.81 -4.50 3.09
C LYS A 171 13.29 -4.65 4.51
N ARG A 172 12.43 -5.63 4.80
CA ARG A 172 11.93 -5.91 6.16
C ARG A 172 11.28 -4.71 6.85
N ARG A 173 10.62 -3.84 6.08
CA ARG A 173 10.09 -2.56 6.58
C ARG A 173 8.86 -2.68 7.49
N TRP A 174 8.25 -3.85 7.53
CA TRP A 174 7.20 -4.17 8.51
C TRP A 174 7.76 -4.36 9.91
N VAL A 175 9.07 -4.58 10.06
CA VAL A 175 9.69 -4.76 11.37
C VAL A 175 9.71 -3.41 12.10
N LEU A 176 9.12 -3.39 13.29
CA LEU A 176 9.20 -2.26 14.20
C LEU A 176 10.63 -2.22 14.78
N GLU A 177 11.34 -1.11 14.56
CA GLU A 177 12.65 -0.87 15.14
C GLU A 177 12.46 -0.10 16.44
N PHE A 178 13.06 -0.59 17.52
CA PHE A 178 13.07 0.06 18.84
C PHE A 178 14.37 0.86 19.02
N PRO A 179 14.37 1.98 19.79
CA PRO A 179 13.28 2.51 20.62
C PRO A 179 12.33 3.43 19.85
N ILE A 180 11.02 3.19 19.99
CA ILE A 180 9.99 4.01 19.34
C ILE A 180 9.65 5.19 20.25
N ILE A 181 9.96 6.41 19.81
CA ILE A 181 9.70 7.62 20.57
C ILE A 181 8.18 7.84 20.62
N GLN A 182 7.57 7.73 21.80
CA GLN A 182 6.16 8.08 22.00
C GLN A 182 5.96 9.56 21.77
N ARG A 183 5.25 9.91 20.70
CA ARG A 183 4.82 11.28 20.43
C ARG A 183 3.34 11.29 20.03
N PRO A 184 2.60 12.38 20.34
CA PRO A 184 1.25 12.55 19.82
C PRO A 184 1.24 12.39 18.30
N PRO A 185 0.17 11.82 17.71
CA PRO A 185 0.11 11.49 16.28
C PRO A 185 0.40 12.70 15.39
N TYR A 186 -0.09 13.88 15.78
CA TYR A 186 0.18 15.14 15.07
C TYR A 186 1.68 15.49 15.02
N PHE A 187 2.38 15.44 16.16
CA PHE A 187 3.80 15.79 16.22
C PHE A 187 4.65 14.75 15.46
N SER A 188 4.31 13.47 15.61
CA SER A 188 4.99 12.41 14.86
C SER A 188 4.74 12.51 13.35
N PHE A 189 3.53 12.91 12.95
CA PHE A 189 3.18 13.13 11.55
C PHE A 189 3.99 14.29 10.96
N LYS A 190 4.01 15.45 11.64
CA LYS A 190 4.77 16.63 11.21
C LYS A 190 6.26 16.32 10.99
N MET A 191 6.86 15.52 11.87
CA MET A 191 8.26 15.10 11.76
C MET A 191 8.48 13.99 10.72
N GLY A 192 7.48 13.14 10.48
CA GLY A 192 7.52 12.07 9.49
C GLY A 192 7.38 12.55 8.06
N VAL A 193 6.67 13.66 7.82
CA VAL A 193 6.37 14.18 6.48
C VAL A 193 7.63 14.45 5.63
N PRO A 194 8.68 15.17 6.11
CA PRO A 194 9.88 15.41 5.31
C PRO A 194 10.64 14.13 4.97
N SER A 195 10.70 13.17 5.91
CA SER A 195 11.33 11.87 5.68
C SER A 195 10.56 11.05 4.65
N ALA A 196 9.23 10.99 4.79
CA ALA A 196 8.33 10.34 3.84
C ALA A 196 8.48 10.95 2.45
N GLY A 197 8.52 12.28 2.35
CA GLY A 197 8.70 13.01 1.10
C GLY A 197 10.03 12.70 0.42
N ARG A 198 11.16 12.74 1.16
CA ARG A 198 12.48 12.37 0.62
C ARG A 198 12.51 10.94 0.10
N ARG A 199 11.85 10.00 0.79
CA ARG A 199 11.80 8.60 0.38
C ARG A 199 10.90 8.39 -0.84
N ALA A 200 9.72 9.01 -0.84
CA ALA A 200 8.80 8.99 -1.97
C ALA A 200 9.47 9.55 -3.23
N LEU A 201 10.26 10.62 -3.11
CA LEU A 201 11.03 11.21 -4.22
C LEU A 201 12.09 10.25 -4.76
N LYS A 202 12.86 9.58 -3.89
CA LYS A 202 13.83 8.57 -4.34
C LYS A 202 13.16 7.43 -5.08
N LEU A 203 12.04 6.95 -4.55
CA LEU A 203 11.28 5.86 -5.17
C LEU A 203 10.64 6.31 -6.49
N SER A 204 10.14 7.55 -6.59
CA SER A 204 9.52 8.07 -7.81
C SER A 204 10.54 8.25 -8.94
N ILE A 205 11.78 8.64 -8.63
CA ILE A 205 12.87 8.69 -9.62
C ILE A 205 13.13 7.28 -10.18
N VAL A 206 13.28 6.28 -9.32
CA VAL A 206 13.50 4.88 -9.74
C VAL A 206 12.32 4.36 -10.54
N ALA A 207 11.09 4.62 -10.08
CA ALA A 207 9.87 4.24 -10.78
C ALA A 207 9.74 4.92 -12.13
N SER A 208 10.19 6.17 -12.27
CA SER A 208 10.17 6.90 -13.54
C SER A 208 11.11 6.26 -14.56
N VAL A 209 12.35 5.94 -14.17
CA VAL A 209 13.30 5.22 -15.05
C VAL A 209 12.74 3.86 -15.46
N PHE A 210 12.22 3.10 -14.49
CA PHE A 210 11.60 1.80 -14.76
C PHE A 210 10.40 1.92 -15.72
N SER A 211 9.58 2.95 -15.53
CA SER A 211 8.42 3.22 -16.36
C SER A 211 8.78 3.65 -17.79
N ALA A 212 9.93 4.30 -17.99
CA ALA A 212 10.45 4.64 -19.31
C ALA A 212 10.89 3.36 -20.06
N ILE A 213 11.66 2.49 -19.41
CA ILE A 213 12.09 1.20 -19.95
C ILE A 213 10.88 0.31 -20.29
N LEU A 214 9.88 0.30 -19.41
CA LEU A 214 8.65 -0.47 -19.62
C LEU A 214 7.91 -0.04 -20.90
N LEU A 215 7.86 1.26 -21.21
CA LEU A 215 7.22 1.74 -22.45
C LEU A 215 7.98 1.28 -23.70
N GLU A 216 9.30 1.19 -23.65
CA GLU A 216 10.12 0.75 -24.78
C GLU A 216 9.95 -0.75 -25.07
N LEU A 217 9.74 -1.54 -24.02
CA LEU A 217 9.58 -3.00 -24.12
C LEU A 217 8.15 -3.43 -24.54
N LEU A 218 7.16 -2.53 -24.45
CA LEU A 218 5.77 -2.87 -24.71
C LEU A 218 5.50 -3.11 -26.21
N PRO A 219 4.76 -4.19 -26.59
CA PRO A 219 4.53 -4.56 -27.99
C PRO A 219 3.67 -3.56 -28.76
N HIS A 220 3.65 -3.71 -30.10
CA HIS A 220 3.09 -2.76 -31.09
C HIS A 220 1.73 -2.09 -30.81
N PRO A 221 0.71 -2.69 -30.16
CA PRO A 221 -0.52 -1.95 -29.81
C PRO A 221 -0.33 -0.86 -28.73
N PHE A 222 0.77 -0.91 -27.99
CA PHE A 222 1.17 0.10 -27.01
C PHE A 222 2.37 0.94 -27.47
N LYS A 223 3.01 0.55 -28.58
CA LYS A 223 4.19 1.20 -29.15
C LYS A 223 3.76 2.48 -29.87
N TYR A 224 4.40 3.57 -29.48
CA TYR A 224 4.04 4.95 -29.82
C TYR A 224 4.61 5.33 -31.20
N ILE A 225 3.78 5.90 -32.11
CA ILE A 225 4.25 6.73 -33.24
C ILE A 225 3.83 8.16 -32.91
N ILE A 226 4.56 8.84 -32.03
CA ILE A 226 4.15 10.16 -31.52
C ILE A 226 5.38 11.05 -31.33
N SER A 227 5.15 12.36 -31.38
CA SER A 227 6.16 13.38 -31.14
C SER A 227 6.85 13.21 -29.79
N LEU A 228 8.18 13.44 -29.80
CA LEU A 228 9.06 13.42 -28.63
C LEU A 228 8.47 14.23 -27.45
N GLN A 229 7.81 15.35 -27.75
CA GLN A 229 7.18 16.22 -26.77
C GLN A 229 6.08 15.53 -25.94
N ARG A 230 5.16 14.79 -26.58
CA ARG A 230 4.06 14.14 -25.86
C ARG A 230 4.57 12.99 -24.98
N TYR A 231 5.62 12.28 -25.42
CA TYR A 231 6.29 11.29 -24.58
C TYR A 231 6.84 11.90 -23.29
N PHE A 232 7.57 13.02 -23.38
CA PHE A 232 8.10 13.70 -22.19
C PHE A 232 6.99 14.22 -21.27
N THR A 233 5.92 14.79 -21.84
CA THR A 233 4.78 15.27 -21.05
C THR A 233 4.12 14.11 -20.27
N GLU A 234 3.81 12.99 -20.93
CA GLU A 234 3.23 11.82 -20.26
C GLU A 234 4.14 11.26 -19.18
N GLN A 235 5.46 11.29 -19.40
CA GLN A 235 6.45 10.83 -18.43
C GLN A 235 6.52 11.74 -17.20
N ILE A 236 6.48 13.06 -17.38
CA ILE A 236 6.46 14.02 -16.28
C ILE A 236 5.18 13.87 -15.45
N VAL A 237 4.02 13.80 -16.12
CA VAL A 237 2.72 13.60 -15.47
C VAL A 237 2.72 12.30 -14.67
N PHE A 238 3.21 11.20 -15.26
CA PHE A 238 3.32 9.91 -14.57
C PHE A 238 4.30 9.96 -13.37
N SER A 239 5.43 10.67 -13.50
CA SER A 239 6.39 10.87 -12.40
C SER A 239 5.74 11.61 -11.22
N ILE A 240 4.98 12.67 -11.49
CA ILE A 240 4.24 13.42 -10.46
C ILE A 240 3.19 12.52 -9.78
N ALA A 241 2.45 11.73 -10.57
CA ALA A 241 1.46 10.82 -10.03
C ALA A 241 2.08 9.72 -9.15
N THR A 242 3.19 9.11 -9.59
CA THR A 242 3.89 8.09 -8.80
C THR A 242 4.49 8.67 -7.53
N PHE A 243 5.00 9.90 -7.56
CA PHE A 243 5.40 10.61 -6.35
C PHE A 243 4.23 10.76 -5.36
N ALA A 244 3.06 11.21 -5.81
CA ALA A 244 1.89 11.36 -4.96
C ALA A 244 1.44 10.02 -4.33
N ILE A 245 1.44 8.95 -5.12
CA ILE A 245 1.11 7.59 -4.66
C ILE A 245 2.10 7.14 -3.58
N PHE A 246 3.41 7.23 -3.85
CA PHE A 246 4.42 6.84 -2.88
C PHE A 246 4.41 7.71 -1.64
N PHE A 247 4.14 9.00 -1.78
CA PHE A 247 4.04 9.89 -0.64
C PHE A 247 2.86 9.47 0.26
N CYS A 248 1.69 9.17 -0.30
CA CYS A 248 0.59 8.58 0.45
C CYS A 248 0.98 7.27 1.15
N TRP A 249 1.62 6.33 0.45
CA TRP A 249 2.01 5.05 1.06
C TRP A 249 3.06 5.18 2.16
N GLU A 250 4.04 6.08 2.01
CA GLU A 250 5.03 6.36 3.04
C GLU A 250 4.40 7.03 4.26
N LEU A 251 3.46 7.96 4.06
CA LEU A 251 2.70 8.55 5.17
C LEU A 251 1.84 7.51 5.88
N THR A 252 1.18 6.63 5.13
CA THR A 252 0.44 5.49 5.68
C THR A 252 1.36 4.57 6.47
N HIS A 253 2.56 4.27 5.98
CA HIS A 253 3.57 3.49 6.72
C HIS A 253 3.97 4.16 8.03
N HIS A 254 4.27 5.47 7.98
CA HIS A 254 4.62 6.25 9.16
C HIS A 254 3.49 6.27 10.19
N LEU A 255 2.24 6.55 9.76
CA LEU A 255 1.06 6.52 10.62
C LEU A 255 0.83 5.13 11.22
N HIS A 256 1.02 4.08 10.43
CA HIS A 256 0.88 2.70 10.90
C HIS A 256 1.92 2.38 11.98
N ARG A 257 3.19 2.78 11.80
CA ARG A 257 4.23 2.57 12.84
C ARG A 257 3.87 3.27 14.15
N VAL A 258 3.37 4.51 14.08
CA VAL A 258 3.00 5.30 15.27
C VAL A 258 1.75 4.72 15.95
N GLY A 259 0.73 4.36 15.17
CA GLY A 259 -0.53 3.80 15.69
C GLY A 259 -0.35 2.41 16.31
N PHE A 260 0.42 1.54 15.66
CA PHE A 260 0.68 0.17 16.13
C PHE A 260 1.61 0.14 17.34
N CYS A 261 2.61 1.04 17.44
CA CYS A 261 3.47 1.11 18.61
C CYS A 261 2.70 1.44 19.91
N ASN A 262 1.70 2.32 19.83
CA ASN A 262 0.85 2.64 20.99
C ASN A 262 0.06 1.42 21.50
N MET A 263 -0.18 0.41 20.65
CA MET A 263 -0.86 -0.83 21.02
C MET A 263 0.05 -1.75 21.85
N LEU A 264 1.29 -1.95 21.42
CA LEU A 264 2.23 -2.88 22.07
C LEU A 264 2.65 -2.38 23.45
N LEU A 265 2.85 -1.07 23.60
CA LEU A 265 3.23 -0.48 24.89
C LEU A 265 2.07 -0.46 25.89
N MET A 266 0.83 -0.16 25.47
CA MET A 266 -0.33 -0.25 26.37
C MET A 266 -0.57 -1.70 26.79
N TYR A 267 -0.42 -2.68 25.91
CA TYR A 267 -0.52 -4.08 26.29
C TYR A 267 0.56 -4.47 27.32
N MET A 268 1.81 -4.05 27.11
CA MET A 268 2.91 -4.31 28.05
C MET A 268 2.74 -3.57 29.38
N LEU A 269 2.26 -2.32 29.38
CA LEU A 269 1.97 -1.56 30.59
C LEU A 269 0.78 -2.14 31.36
N THR A 270 -0.28 -2.52 30.65
CA THR A 270 -1.45 -3.18 31.27
C THR A 270 -1.04 -4.51 31.88
N VAL A 271 -0.26 -5.35 31.18
CA VAL A 271 0.23 -6.64 31.72
C VAL A 271 1.21 -6.44 32.89
N SER A 272 2.08 -5.42 32.83
CA SER A 272 3.02 -5.10 33.91
C SER A 272 2.35 -4.51 35.16
N SER A 273 1.14 -3.96 35.05
CA SER A 273 0.36 -3.50 36.21
C SER A 273 -0.41 -4.62 36.92
N TYR A 274 -0.36 -5.84 36.38
CA TYR A 274 -0.99 -7.05 36.96
C TYR A 274 0.04 -8.07 37.49
N LEU A 275 1.33 -7.71 37.50
CA LEU A 275 2.43 -8.44 38.15
C LEU A 275 2.97 -7.59 39.30
#